data_AF-A0A7S3J172-F1
#
_entry.id   AF-A0A7S3J172-F1
#
_cell.length_a   1.000
_cell.length_b   1.000
_cell.length_c   1.000
_cell.angle_alpha   90.00
_cell.angle_beta   90.00
_cell.angle_gamma   90.00
#
_symmetry.space_group_name_H-M   'P 1'
#
loop_
_entity.id
_entity.type
_entity.pdbx_description
1 polymer ?
#
loop_
_entity_poly.entity_id
_entity_poly.type
_entity_poly.pdbx_seq_one_letter_code
_entity_poly.pdbx_strand_id
1 'polypeptide(L)'
;MENFIHHLCAVVPMTLVLYYDYGGTSIVALTFYSEVSNPFYMRRNLYKRLGIEDTLEYQICLWGYAIMFTYCRAYLFVFITIYAMQPPMTSLILKFFCCLFMYVSHGWLVFLFGICWKSLPNWFADPEAIRRTAWWSVVRSKYTWLTKTNTPFVVTA
;
A
#
# COMPACT_ATOMS: atom_id res chain seq x y z
N MET A 1 -11.87 -5.21 -10.44
CA MET A 1 -11.63 -6.64 -10.72
C MET A 1 -10.25 -7.08 -10.27
N GLU A 2 -9.20 -6.32 -10.58
CA GLU A 2 -7.81 -6.64 -10.19
C GLU A 2 -7.61 -6.80 -8.67
N ASN A 3 -8.20 -5.91 -7.84
CA ASN A 3 -8.10 -6.04 -6.37
C ASN A 3 -8.80 -7.29 -5.82
N PHE A 4 -9.89 -7.74 -6.45
CA PHE A 4 -10.63 -8.92 -5.98
C PHE A 4 -9.82 -10.20 -6.19
N ILE A 5 -9.22 -10.37 -7.38
CA ILE A 5 -8.34 -11.50 -7.66
C ILE A 5 -7.09 -11.46 -6.76
N HIS A 6 -6.54 -10.26 -6.53
CA HIS A 6 -5.41 -10.07 -5.61
C HIS A 6 -5.73 -10.50 -4.17
N HIS A 7 -6.87 -10.06 -3.62
CA HIS A 7 -7.29 -10.45 -2.28
C HIS A 7 -7.76 -11.92 -2.21
N LEU A 8 -8.36 -12.46 -3.27
CA LEU A 8 -8.72 -13.87 -3.34
C LEU A 8 -7.47 -14.76 -3.31
N CYS A 9 -6.46 -14.40 -4.10
CA CYS A 9 -5.15 -15.03 -4.05
C CYS A 9 -4.49 -14.90 -2.68
N ALA A 10 -4.78 -13.85 -1.89
CA ALA A 10 -4.36 -13.66 -0.50
C ALA A 10 -5.07 -14.62 0.48
N VAL A 11 -6.40 -14.69 0.38
CA VAL A 11 -7.28 -15.39 1.33
C VAL A 11 -7.20 -16.90 1.19
N VAL A 12 -7.17 -17.45 -0.03
CA VAL A 12 -7.16 -18.90 -0.26
C VAL A 12 -5.97 -19.60 0.42
N PRO A 13 -4.70 -19.21 0.18
CA PRO A 13 -3.56 -19.78 0.89
C PRO A 13 -3.62 -19.52 2.39
N MET A 14 -4.06 -18.36 2.85
CA MET A 14 -4.20 -18.07 4.28
C MET A 14 -5.20 -19.03 4.96
N THR A 15 -6.29 -19.35 4.28
CA THR A 15 -7.30 -20.32 4.76
C THR A 15 -6.73 -21.74 4.78
N LEU A 16 -5.94 -22.11 3.76
CA LEU A 16 -5.24 -23.39 3.72
C LEU A 16 -4.23 -23.52 4.86
N VAL A 17 -3.47 -22.46 5.17
CA VAL A 17 -2.50 -22.55 6.27
C VAL A 17 -3.18 -22.63 7.63
N LEU A 18 -4.29 -21.91 7.83
CA LEU A 18 -5.12 -22.04 9.03
C LEU A 18 -5.74 -23.44 9.17
N TYR A 19 -6.18 -24.03 8.05
CA TYR A 19 -6.80 -25.36 8.06
C TYR A 19 -5.80 -26.48 8.36
N TYR A 20 -4.55 -26.35 7.89
CA TYR A 20 -3.52 -27.36 8.09
C TYR A 20 -2.57 -27.09 9.27
N ASP A 21 -2.77 -26.01 10.05
CA ASP A 21 -1.99 -25.60 11.23
C ASP A 21 -0.46 -25.47 11.02
N TYR A 22 0.00 -25.45 9.77
CA TYR A 22 1.41 -25.34 9.42
C TYR A 22 1.87 -23.88 9.34
N GLY A 23 2.07 -23.22 10.47
CA GLY A 23 2.91 -22.00 10.50
C GLY A 23 2.36 -20.78 11.22
N GLY A 24 1.63 -20.94 12.32
CA GLY A 24 1.04 -19.85 13.13
C GLY A 24 1.72 -18.47 13.02
N THR A 25 2.90 -18.29 13.63
CA THR A 25 3.59 -16.99 13.67
C THR A 25 4.10 -16.50 12.31
N SER A 26 4.51 -17.40 11.42
CA SER A 26 4.99 -17.03 10.08
C SER A 26 3.84 -16.56 9.18
N ILE A 27 2.63 -17.10 9.32
CA ILE A 27 1.42 -16.66 8.58
C ILE A 27 0.97 -15.28 9.04
N VAL A 28 0.95 -15.04 10.36
CA VAL A 28 0.58 -13.74 10.92
C VAL A 28 1.57 -12.67 10.44
N ALA A 29 2.87 -12.98 10.49
CA ALA A 29 3.91 -12.11 9.95
C ALA A 29 3.71 -11.89 8.44
N LEU A 30 3.50 -12.96 7.67
CA LEU A 30 3.29 -12.89 6.23
C LEU A 30 2.12 -11.95 5.90
N THR A 31 0.97 -12.13 6.56
CA THR A 31 -0.24 -11.34 6.35
C THR A 31 -0.03 -9.88 6.74
N PHE A 32 0.59 -9.64 7.89
CA PHE A 32 0.88 -8.30 8.35
C PHE A 32 1.76 -7.56 7.34
N TYR A 33 2.91 -8.12 6.96
CA TYR A 33 3.80 -7.53 5.96
C TYR A 33 3.14 -7.41 4.59
N SER A 34 2.17 -8.29 4.30
CA SER A 34 1.43 -8.28 3.06
C SER A 34 0.51 -7.05 2.93
N GLU A 35 -0.02 -6.58 4.06
CA GLU A 35 -1.06 -5.55 4.16
C GLU A 35 -0.51 -4.17 4.60
N VAL A 36 0.69 -4.11 5.18
CA VAL A 36 1.30 -2.86 5.68
C VAL A 36 1.41 -1.75 4.61
N SER A 37 1.55 -2.11 3.34
CA SER A 37 1.60 -1.14 2.24
C SER A 37 0.22 -0.62 1.78
N ASN A 38 -0.87 -1.33 2.11
CA ASN A 38 -2.22 -1.06 1.58
C ASN A 38 -2.83 0.28 2.02
N PRO A 39 -2.59 0.81 3.25
CA PRO A 39 -3.06 2.14 3.62
C PRO A 39 -2.57 3.26 2.68
N PHE A 40 -1.31 3.19 2.23
CA PHE A 40 -0.74 4.15 1.29
C PHE A 40 -1.35 4.02 -0.10
N TYR A 41 -1.56 2.78 -0.55
CA TYR A 41 -2.21 2.48 -1.83
C TYR A 41 -3.66 2.99 -1.88
N MET A 42 -4.44 2.72 -0.83
CA MET A 42 -5.82 3.21 -0.72
C MET A 42 -5.87 4.73 -0.74
N ARG A 43 -5.00 5.39 0.03
CA ARG A 43 -4.97 6.86 0.10
C ARG A 43 -4.57 7.48 -1.23
N ARG A 44 -3.56 6.92 -1.91
CA ARG A 44 -3.19 7.33 -3.28
C ARG A 44 -4.36 7.20 -4.25
N ASN A 45 -5.07 6.08 -4.24
CA ASN A 45 -6.22 5.87 -5.12
C ASN A 45 -7.40 6.79 -4.81
N LEU A 46 -7.59 7.14 -3.54
CA LEU A 46 -8.58 8.16 -3.15
C LEU A 46 -8.21 9.51 -3.76
N TYR A 47 -6.94 9.92 -3.69
CA TYR A 47 -6.46 11.16 -4.30
C TYR A 47 -6.61 11.19 -5.83
N LYS A 48 -6.38 10.05 -6.51
CA LYS A 48 -6.69 9.93 -7.95
C LYS A 48 -8.16 10.17 -8.25
N ARG A 49 -9.06 9.55 -7.47
CA ARG A 49 -10.51 9.70 -7.64
C ARG A 49 -11.00 11.12 -7.37
N LEU A 50 -10.29 11.85 -6.50
CA LEU A 50 -10.57 13.25 -6.19
C LEU A 50 -9.92 14.23 -7.19
N GLY A 51 -9.13 13.74 -8.16
CA GLY A 51 -8.47 14.57 -9.17
C GLY A 51 -7.30 15.42 -8.65
N ILE A 52 -6.73 15.07 -7.49
CA ILE A 52 -5.67 15.85 -6.82
C ILE A 52 -4.30 15.16 -6.88
N GLU A 53 -3.97 14.61 -8.06
CA GLU A 53 -2.73 13.84 -8.30
C GLU A 53 -1.45 14.69 -8.27
N ASP A 54 -1.57 16.00 -8.46
CA ASP A 54 -0.43 16.93 -8.45
C ASP A 54 -0.06 17.39 -7.03
N THR A 55 -0.79 16.94 -6.01
CA THR A 55 -0.52 17.30 -4.62
C THR A 55 0.68 16.54 -4.06
N LEU A 56 1.40 17.17 -3.15
CA LEU A 56 2.51 16.52 -2.46
C LEU A 56 2.02 15.35 -1.60
N GLU A 57 0.82 15.42 -1.06
CA GLU A 57 0.19 14.32 -0.32
C GLU A 57 0.03 13.06 -1.19
N TYR A 58 -0.37 13.24 -2.46
CA TYR A 58 -0.39 12.14 -3.43
C TYR A 58 1.01 11.55 -3.64
N GLN A 59 2.01 12.41 -3.82
CA GLN A 59 3.39 11.98 -4.03
C GLN A 59 3.96 11.25 -2.81
N ILE A 60 3.71 11.72 -1.58
CA ILE A 60 4.10 11.03 -0.34
C ILE A 60 3.43 9.66 -0.27
N CYS A 61 2.15 9.54 -0.64
CA CYS A 61 1.47 8.24 -0.65
C CYS A 61 2.01 7.30 -1.73
N LEU A 62 2.37 7.82 -2.90
CA LEU A 62 3.00 7.06 -3.96
C LEU A 62 4.37 6.51 -3.51
N TRP A 63 5.23 7.37 -2.99
CA TRP A 63 6.56 6.99 -2.51
C TRP A 63 6.50 6.12 -1.26
N GLY A 64 5.61 6.42 -0.32
CA GLY A 64 5.36 5.60 0.86
C GLY A 64 4.89 4.20 0.49
N TYR A 65 3.96 4.09 -0.46
CA TYR A 65 3.58 2.78 -1.01
C TYR A 65 4.77 2.08 -1.67
N ALA A 66 5.55 2.78 -2.49
CA ALA A 66 6.71 2.20 -3.17
C ALA A 66 7.78 1.67 -2.21
N ILE A 67 8.13 2.44 -1.19
CA ILE A 67 9.11 2.07 -0.17
C ILE A 67 8.59 0.86 0.61
N MET A 68 7.37 0.94 1.18
CA MET A 68 6.83 -0.16 1.99
C MET A 68 6.62 -1.42 1.17
N PHE A 69 6.14 -1.30 -0.07
CA PHE A 69 6.01 -2.43 -0.99
C PHE A 69 7.38 -3.07 -1.26
N THR A 70 8.41 -2.27 -1.56
CA THR A 70 9.75 -2.80 -1.81
C THR A 70 10.32 -3.50 -0.57
N TYR A 71 10.34 -2.84 0.59
CA TYR A 71 10.92 -3.42 1.81
C TYR A 71 10.13 -4.64 2.31
N CYS A 72 8.81 -4.53 2.44
CA CYS A 72 7.99 -5.58 3.01
C CYS A 72 7.74 -6.73 2.02
N ARG A 73 7.42 -6.45 0.75
CA ARG A 73 7.04 -7.47 -0.24
C ARG A 73 8.18 -7.95 -1.12
N ALA A 74 9.20 -7.14 -1.40
CA ALA A 74 10.31 -7.57 -2.26
C ALA A 74 11.52 -8.08 -1.45
N TYR A 75 11.73 -7.63 -0.21
CA TYR A 75 12.83 -8.11 0.63
C TYR A 75 12.36 -9.07 1.73
N LEU A 76 11.57 -8.60 2.70
CA LEU A 76 11.19 -9.42 3.86
C LEU A 76 10.36 -10.65 3.47
N PHE A 77 9.43 -10.49 2.54
CA PHE A 77 8.59 -11.59 2.06
C PHE A 77 9.38 -12.70 1.35
N VAL A 78 10.51 -12.38 0.70
CA VAL A 78 11.40 -13.35 0.07
C VAL A 78 12.03 -14.25 1.12
N PHE A 79 12.57 -13.67 2.20
CA PHE A 79 13.17 -14.43 3.30
C PHE A 79 12.15 -15.33 3.99
N ILE A 80 10.95 -14.82 4.27
CA ILE A 80 9.87 -15.59 4.89
C ILE A 80 9.43 -16.73 3.97
N THR A 81 9.35 -16.49 2.66
CA THR A 81 9.00 -17.52 1.67
C THR A 81 10.06 -18.62 1.61
N ILE A 82 11.34 -18.27 1.54
CA ILE A 82 12.43 -19.26 1.53
C ILE A 82 12.36 -20.12 2.80
N TYR A 83 12.16 -19.51 3.95
CA TYR A 83 12.02 -20.21 5.23
C TYR A 83 10.79 -21.14 5.24
N ALA A 84 9.64 -20.68 4.73
CA ALA A 84 8.42 -21.48 4.63
C ALA A 84 8.54 -22.67 3.65
N MET A 85 9.47 -22.62 2.70
CA MET A 85 9.72 -23.69 1.73
C MET A 85 10.66 -24.80 2.21
N GLN A 86 11.50 -24.54 3.23
CA GLN A 86 12.48 -25.50 3.76
C GLN A 86 11.85 -26.78 4.35
N PRO A 87 10.74 -26.73 5.10
CA PRO A 87 10.20 -27.94 5.70
C PRO A 87 9.66 -28.93 4.64
N PRO A 88 9.97 -30.23 4.77
CA PRO A 88 9.48 -31.25 3.85
C PRO A 88 7.98 -31.49 3.99
N MET A 89 7.40 -31.20 5.17
CA MET A 89 5.97 -31.35 5.45
C MET A 89 5.11 -30.19 4.93
N THR A 90 5.71 -29.11 4.43
CA THR A 90 4.94 -28.00 3.87
C THR A 90 4.21 -28.45 2.60
N SER A 91 2.88 -28.36 2.60
CA SER A 91 2.02 -28.73 1.47
C SER A 91 2.48 -28.08 0.16
N LEU A 92 2.49 -28.86 -0.94
CA LEU A 92 2.82 -28.37 -2.28
C LEU A 92 1.94 -27.19 -2.71
N ILE A 93 0.68 -27.17 -2.25
CA ILE A 93 -0.26 -26.08 -2.54
C ILE A 93 0.23 -24.78 -1.90
N LEU A 94 0.70 -24.83 -0.65
CA LEU A 94 1.23 -23.66 0.04
C LEU A 94 2.49 -23.13 -0.66
N LYS A 95 3.38 -24.05 -1.07
CA LYS A 95 4.58 -23.71 -1.85
C LYS A 95 4.23 -23.00 -3.15
N PHE A 96 3.26 -23.52 -3.90
CA PHE A 96 2.76 -22.92 -5.12
C PHE A 96 2.23 -21.49 -4.89
N PHE A 97 1.41 -21.28 -3.87
CA PHE A 97 0.87 -19.95 -3.56
C PHE A 97 1.95 -18.95 -3.14
N CYS A 98 2.94 -19.36 -2.34
CA CYS A 98 4.07 -18.50 -2.00
C CYS A 98 4.83 -18.06 -3.26
N CYS A 99 5.10 -18.99 -4.19
CA CYS A 99 5.71 -18.66 -5.49
C CYS A 99 4.83 -17.71 -6.33
N LEU A 100 3.50 -17.94 -6.33
CA LEU A 100 2.56 -17.10 -7.07
C LEU A 100 2.55 -15.66 -6.52
N PHE A 101 2.54 -15.47 -5.20
CA PHE A 101 2.65 -14.14 -4.61
C PHE A 101 3.95 -13.44 -4.98
N MET A 102 5.07 -14.17 -4.94
CA MET A 102 6.37 -13.63 -5.31
C MET A 102 6.37 -13.14 -6.75
N TYR A 103 5.80 -13.93 -7.67
CA TYR A 103 5.67 -13.56 -9.07
C TYR A 103 4.82 -12.30 -9.27
N VAL A 104 3.62 -12.26 -8.66
CA VAL A 104 2.73 -11.10 -8.75
C VAL A 104 3.39 -9.85 -8.13
N SER A 105 4.07 -9.99 -7.00
CA SER A 105 4.78 -8.91 -6.34
C SER A 105 5.93 -8.35 -7.19
N HIS A 106 6.68 -9.21 -7.90
CA HIS A 106 7.72 -8.78 -8.82
C HIS A 106 7.15 -7.98 -10.00
N GLY A 107 6.05 -8.43 -10.60
CA GLY A 107 5.38 -7.68 -11.68
C GLY A 107 4.94 -6.28 -11.22
N TRP A 108 4.38 -6.19 -10.01
CA TRP A 108 4.02 -4.91 -9.41
C TRP A 108 5.22 -4.01 -9.10
N LEU A 109 6.36 -4.58 -8.68
CA LEU A 109 7.56 -3.80 -8.40
C LEU A 109 8.08 -3.08 -9.65
N VAL A 110 8.09 -3.76 -10.80
CA VAL A 110 8.51 -3.17 -12.08
C VAL A 110 7.57 -2.02 -12.49
N PHE A 111 6.26 -2.26 -12.39
CA PHE A 111 5.26 -1.23 -12.69
C PHE A 111 5.39 0.00 -11.76
N LEU A 112 5.61 -0.25 -10.48
CA LEU A 112 5.76 0.78 -9.46
C LEU A 112 7.02 1.62 -9.68
N PHE A 113 8.12 0.99 -10.06
CA PHE A 113 9.35 1.68 -10.48
C PHE A 113 9.09 2.65 -11.64
N GLY A 114 8.33 2.22 -12.66
CA GLY A 114 7.97 3.07 -13.79
C GLY A 114 7.15 4.30 -13.39
N ILE A 115 6.23 4.16 -12.43
CA ILE A 115 5.46 5.29 -11.89
C ILE A 115 6.37 6.23 -11.09
N CYS A 116 7.20 5.68 -10.20
CA CYS A 116 8.11 6.46 -9.36
C CYS A 116 9.12 7.25 -10.21
N TRP A 117 9.66 6.63 -11.25
CA TRP A 117 10.57 7.29 -12.19
C TRP A 117 9.92 8.51 -12.87
N LYS A 118 8.67 8.36 -13.31
CA LYS A 118 7.90 9.47 -13.90
C LYS A 118 7.55 10.56 -12.90
N SER A 119 7.36 10.22 -11.63
CA SER A 119 7.10 11.20 -10.57
C SER A 119 8.34 11.91 -10.04
N LEU A 120 9.53 11.42 -10.36
CA LEU A 120 10.81 11.92 -9.84
C LEU A 120 11.02 13.43 -10.11
N PRO A 121 10.74 13.97 -11.32
CA PRO A 121 10.90 15.40 -11.59
C PRO A 121 9.99 16.29 -10.73
N ASN A 122 8.77 15.84 -10.43
CA ASN A 122 7.81 16.59 -9.62
C ASN A 122 8.25 16.74 -8.17
N TRP A 123 9.07 15.81 -7.68
CA TRP A 123 9.65 15.87 -6.34
C TRP A 123 10.76 16.93 -6.22
N PHE A 124 11.46 17.19 -7.33
CA PHE A 124 12.54 18.17 -7.40
C PHE A 124 12.08 19.55 -7.89
N ALA A 125 10.86 19.66 -8.43
CA ALA A 125 10.31 20.91 -8.95
C ALA A 125 9.91 21.93 -7.86
N ASP A 126 9.58 21.49 -6.64
CA ASP A 126 9.27 22.41 -5.52
C ASP A 126 9.74 21.85 -4.14
N PRO A 127 10.97 22.17 -3.72
CA PRO A 127 11.49 21.79 -2.40
C PRO A 127 10.75 22.45 -1.21
N GLU A 128 10.04 23.56 -1.43
CA GLU A 128 9.30 24.26 -0.37
C GLU A 128 7.95 23.59 -0.06
N ALA A 129 7.35 22.87 -1.02
CA ALA A 129 6.17 22.05 -0.78
C ALA A 129 6.42 21.00 0.31
N ILE A 130 7.60 20.35 0.28
CA ILE A 130 8.03 19.33 1.26
C ILE A 130 8.12 19.91 2.67
N ARG A 131 8.59 21.16 2.79
CA ARG A 131 8.69 21.87 4.07
C ARG A 131 7.33 22.26 4.66
N ARG A 132 6.34 22.54 3.80
CA ARG A 132 4.99 22.99 4.23
C ARG A 132 4.12 21.84 4.77
N THR A 133 4.32 20.61 4.32
CA THR A 133 3.47 19.45 4.69
C THR A 133 3.97 18.64 5.88
N ALA A 134 5.27 18.74 6.23
CA ALA A 134 5.86 17.93 7.30
C ALA A 134 5.24 18.15 8.71
N TRP A 135 4.50 19.24 8.93
CA TRP A 135 3.82 19.52 10.21
C TRP A 135 2.41 20.12 10.09
N TRP A 136 2.07 20.79 8.98
CA TRP A 136 0.86 21.65 8.95
C TRP A 136 -0.39 21.06 8.30
N SER A 137 -0.32 20.00 7.48
CA SER A 137 -1.50 19.44 6.81
C SER A 137 -2.36 18.56 7.73
N VAL A 138 -1.74 17.88 8.71
CA VAL A 138 -2.44 17.11 9.76
C VAL A 138 -3.19 18.04 10.72
N VAL A 139 -2.64 19.22 11.01
CA VAL A 139 -3.27 20.21 11.88
C VAL A 139 -4.38 20.98 11.17
N ARG A 140 -4.22 21.34 9.88
CA ARG A 140 -5.24 22.08 9.14
C ARG A 140 -6.48 21.25 8.76
N SER A 141 -6.32 19.98 8.41
CA SER A 141 -7.48 19.16 7.98
C SER A 141 -8.47 18.85 9.11
N LYS A 142 -8.06 18.94 10.38
CA LYS A 142 -8.97 18.81 11.53
C LYS A 142 -9.91 20.02 11.71
N TYR A 143 -9.69 21.14 11.02
CA TYR A 143 -10.48 22.36 11.21
C TYR A 143 -11.14 22.91 9.95
N THR A 144 -10.81 22.42 8.75
CA THR A 144 -11.42 22.93 7.49
C THR A 144 -12.85 22.45 7.24
N TRP A 145 -13.31 21.40 7.92
CA TRP A 145 -14.73 21.00 7.90
C TRP A 145 -15.61 21.88 8.80
N LEU A 146 -15.02 22.59 9.78
CA LEU A 146 -15.74 23.54 10.65
C LEU A 146 -15.89 24.93 10.01
N THR A 147 -15.10 25.27 8.99
CA THR A 147 -15.14 26.60 8.36
C THR A 147 -15.96 26.65 7.06
N LYS A 148 -16.38 25.49 6.53
CA LYS A 148 -17.18 25.42 5.29
C LYS A 148 -18.69 25.59 5.46
N THR A 149 -19.21 25.76 6.68
CA THR A 149 -20.65 25.95 6.93
C THR A 149 -21.09 27.40 7.11
N ASN A 150 -20.21 28.39 6.93
CA ASN A 150 -20.63 29.80 6.91
C ASN A 150 -20.99 30.24 5.49
N THR A 151 -22.08 29.68 4.96
CA THR A 151 -22.90 30.42 4.00
C THR A 151 -23.54 31.58 4.76
N PRO A 152 -23.27 32.86 4.42
CA PRO A 152 -24.05 33.95 4.99
C PRO A 152 -25.48 33.80 4.50
N PHE A 153 -26.42 33.61 5.42
CA PHE A 153 -27.85 33.78 5.11
C PHE A 153 -28.04 35.22 4.61
N VAL A 154 -28.27 35.36 3.31
CA VAL A 154 -28.76 36.61 2.73
C VAL A 154 -30.20 36.74 3.19
N VAL A 155 -30.43 37.51 4.25
CA VAL A 155 -31.77 38.00 4.61
C VAL A 155 -32.06 39.14 3.65
N THR A 156 -32.85 38.88 2.61
CA THR A 156 -33.50 39.95 1.83
C THR A 156 -34.56 40.60 2.71
N ALA A 157 -34.49 41.93 2.81
CA ALA A 157 -35.34 42.79 3.62
C ALA A 157 -36.83 42.74 3.25
#